data_AF-A0A930SEF6-F1
#
_entry.id   AF-A0A930SEF6-F1
#
_cell.length_a   1.000
_cell.length_b   1.000
_cell.length_c   1.000
_cell.angle_alpha   90.00
_cell.angle_beta   90.00
_cell.angle_gamma   90.00
#
_symmetry.space_group_name_H-M   'P 1'
#
loop_
_entity.id
_entity.type
_entity.pdbx_description
1 polymer ?
#
loop_
_entity_poly.entity_id
_entity_poly.type
_entity_poly.pdbx_seq_one_letter_code
_entity_poly.pdbx_strand_id
1 'polypeptide(L)'
;MSVNTINIYMGEEDKINVKDASQIIKLQGPKGDPGPKGEDGVQGPKGEPLRFDDLTEAQKLELKGEKGDKGEQGIPGPKGEPFKYSDFTPEQLKALKGSKGDTGENGEPGPKGEPFKYTDFTEEQLAALKGERGEKGETGERGRKGPQGDNVNLETVAKIKELLLDWNMLLHSNSLEGIMLEYIKAQVAGINFNRDIDLTEPSVQIHDGILEIYYVTTLPFQINDGEVQFMESQVINLPLPSTTGPITIKFYNARMKLMYTKVIEVL
;
A
#
# COMPACT_ATOMS: atom_id res chain seq x y z
N MET A 1 38.95 23.32 -24.37
CA MET A 1 40.04 24.20 -23.88
C MET A 1 39.41 25.55 -23.55
N SER A 2 39.50 26.00 -22.29
CA SER A 2 38.93 27.29 -21.89
C SER A 2 39.92 28.40 -22.27
N VAL A 3 39.48 29.35 -23.10
CA VAL A 3 40.30 30.51 -23.49
C VAL A 3 40.08 31.61 -22.45
N ASN A 4 41.13 31.99 -21.73
CA ASN A 4 41.07 33.12 -20.81
C ASN A 4 41.46 34.40 -21.56
N THR A 5 40.49 35.27 -21.80
CA THR A 5 40.69 36.54 -22.50
C THR A 5 40.98 37.65 -21.50
N ILE A 6 42.08 38.39 -21.69
CA ILE A 6 42.38 39.62 -20.94
C ILE A 6 42.02 40.81 -21.83
N ASN A 7 41.01 41.58 -21.45
CA ASN A 7 40.66 42.83 -22.13
C ASN A 7 41.37 44.00 -21.43
N ILE A 8 42.25 44.69 -22.15
CA ILE A 8 42.93 45.89 -21.66
C ILE A 8 42.34 47.09 -22.41
N TYR A 9 41.80 48.06 -21.67
CA TYR A 9 41.26 49.29 -22.23
C TYR A 9 42.20 50.45 -21.85
N MET A 10 42.67 51.19 -22.84
CA MET A 10 43.60 52.32 -22.68
C MET A 10 43.15 53.51 -23.52
N GLY A 11 43.40 54.74 -23.05
CA GLY A 11 43.18 55.95 -23.83
C GLY A 11 44.25 56.15 -24.92
N GLU A 12 43.99 57.01 -25.90
CA GLU A 12 44.87 57.23 -27.07
C GLU A 12 46.30 57.68 -26.72
N GLU A 13 46.51 58.26 -25.54
CA GLU A 13 47.83 58.75 -25.09
C GLU A 13 48.53 57.83 -24.09
N ASP A 14 47.87 56.76 -23.62
CA ASP A 14 48.48 55.84 -22.65
C ASP A 14 49.39 54.83 -23.36
N LYS A 15 50.55 54.50 -22.74
CA LYS A 15 51.47 53.46 -23.24
C LYS A 15 51.85 52.49 -22.14
N ILE A 16 51.70 51.19 -22.39
CA ILE A 16 52.23 50.12 -21.52
C ILE A 16 53.62 49.75 -22.00
N ASN A 17 54.63 49.98 -21.15
CA ASN A 17 56.00 49.54 -21.39
C ASN A 17 56.28 48.27 -20.58
N VAL A 18 56.34 47.13 -21.26
CA VAL A 18 56.77 45.85 -20.68
C VAL A 18 58.26 45.69 -20.90
N LYS A 19 59.05 45.50 -19.83
CA LYS A 19 60.52 45.47 -19.90
C LYS A 19 61.09 44.12 -20.33
N ASP A 20 60.36 43.02 -20.10
CA ASP A 20 60.67 41.69 -20.66
C ASP A 20 59.44 40.75 -20.60
N ALA A 21 59.50 39.63 -21.33
CA ALA A 21 58.40 38.66 -21.43
C ALA A 21 58.07 37.93 -20.11
N SER A 22 58.92 38.01 -19.09
CA SER A 22 58.70 37.36 -17.78
C SER A 22 57.77 38.16 -16.86
N GLN A 23 57.54 39.45 -17.13
CA GLN A 23 56.62 40.30 -16.37
C GLN A 23 55.15 39.94 -16.60
N ILE A 24 54.81 39.37 -17.77
CA ILE A 24 53.46 38.89 -18.09
C ILE A 24 53.14 37.56 -17.37
N ILE A 25 54.17 36.85 -16.87
CA ILE A 25 54.05 35.50 -16.28
C ILE A 25 53.82 35.52 -14.75
N LYS A 26 53.82 36.69 -14.08
CA LYS A 26 53.73 36.79 -12.60
C LYS A 26 52.46 37.45 -12.05
N LEU A 27 51.29 37.18 -12.63
CA LEU A 27 50.00 37.60 -12.03
C LEU A 27 49.22 36.50 -11.31
N GLN A 28 49.86 35.36 -11.02
CA GLN A 28 49.31 34.39 -10.08
C GLN A 28 50.30 34.22 -8.93
N GLY A 29 50.07 34.94 -7.83
CA GLY A 29 50.70 34.61 -6.56
C GLY A 29 50.37 33.17 -6.17
N PRO A 30 51.16 32.51 -5.31
CA PRO A 30 50.79 31.20 -4.80
C PRO A 30 49.37 31.30 -4.23
N LYS A 31 48.52 30.34 -4.59
CA LYS A 31 47.20 30.20 -3.96
C LYS A 31 47.44 30.16 -2.45
N GLY A 32 46.85 31.10 -1.70
CA GLY A 32 46.98 31.10 -0.25
C GLY A 32 46.57 29.74 0.30
N ASP A 33 47.27 29.27 1.33
CA ASP A 33 46.92 28.01 1.98
C ASP A 33 45.43 28.00 2.32
N PRO A 34 44.72 26.89 2.11
CA PRO A 34 43.34 26.77 2.58
C PRO A 34 43.27 27.21 4.05
N GLY A 35 42.33 28.10 4.37
CA GLY A 35 42.08 28.47 5.76
C GLY A 35 41.88 27.20 6.61
N PRO A 36 42.23 27.21 7.91
CA PRO A 36 42.04 26.06 8.76
C PRO A 36 40.59 25.56 8.64
N LYS A 37 40.41 24.25 8.53
CA LYS A 37 39.09 23.62 8.53
C LYS A 37 38.34 24.16 9.75
N GLY A 38 37.18 24.79 9.52
CA GLY A 38 36.34 25.26 10.62
C GLY A 38 36.04 24.09 11.57
N GLU A 39 36.03 24.35 12.88
CA GLU A 39 35.70 23.33 13.87
C GLU A 39 34.38 22.65 13.48
N ASP A 40 34.35 21.32 13.54
CA ASP A 40 33.14 20.57 13.23
C ASP A 40 32.02 21.07 14.15
N GLY A 41 30.91 21.51 13.55
CA GLY A 41 29.76 22.01 14.31
C GLY A 41 29.32 20.94 15.31
N VAL A 42 29.18 21.33 16.58
CA VAL A 42 28.66 20.44 17.63
C VAL A 42 27.38 19.79 17.13
N GLN A 43 27.33 18.45 17.15
CA GLN A 43 26.13 17.71 16.80
C GLN A 43 24.98 18.26 17.65
N GLY A 44 23.91 18.70 16.98
CA GLY A 44 22.73 19.20 17.66
C GLY A 44 22.19 18.16 18.67
N PRO A 45 21.57 18.58 19.77
CA PRO A 45 21.03 17.65 20.76
C PRO A 45 20.08 16.68 20.07
N LYS A 46 20.18 15.39 20.45
CA LYS A 46 19.26 14.36 19.98
C LYS A 46 17.83 14.79 20.35
N GLY A 47 16.95 14.87 19.36
CA GLY A 47 15.55 15.24 19.57
C GLY A 47 14.86 14.30 20.56
N GLU A 48 13.93 14.84 21.34
CA GLU A 48 13.18 14.04 22.31
C GLU A 48 12.32 12.98 21.61
N PRO A 49 12.21 11.75 22.16
CA PRO A 49 11.33 10.74 21.62
C PRO A 49 9.87 11.20 21.72
N LEU A 50 9.12 11.09 20.61
CA LEU A 50 7.70 11.38 20.58
C LEU A 50 6.94 10.43 21.53
N ARG A 51 6.18 10.98 22.46
CA ARG A 51 5.33 10.25 23.40
C ARG A 51 3.89 10.29 22.92
N PHE A 52 3.10 9.28 23.30
CA PHE A 52 1.67 9.23 22.95
C PHE A 52 0.89 10.46 23.46
N ASP A 53 1.34 11.05 24.56
CA ASP A 53 0.76 12.25 25.15
C ASP A 53 1.04 13.53 24.33
N ASP A 54 2.04 13.50 23.43
CA ASP A 54 2.37 14.62 22.54
C ASP A 54 1.41 14.69 21.32
N LEU A 55 0.55 13.67 21.15
CA LEU A 55 -0.39 13.60 20.04
C LEU A 55 -1.66 14.40 20.34
N THR A 56 -2.17 15.08 19.31
CA THR A 56 -3.50 15.69 19.35
C THR A 56 -4.58 14.62 19.40
N GLU A 57 -5.76 14.96 19.93
CA GLU A 57 -6.90 14.04 19.97
C GLU A 57 -7.32 13.56 18.57
N ALA A 58 -7.12 14.38 17.53
CA ALA A 58 -7.35 13.99 16.14
C ALA A 58 -6.38 12.89 15.67
N GLN A 59 -5.07 13.03 15.98
CA GLN A 59 -4.06 12.01 15.67
C GLN A 59 -4.28 10.72 16.46
N LYS A 60 -4.73 10.82 17.72
CA LYS A 60 -5.11 9.64 18.53
C LYS A 60 -6.32 8.92 17.94
N LEU A 61 -7.26 9.66 17.34
CA LEU A 61 -8.42 9.07 16.66
C LEU A 61 -8.01 8.36 15.37
N GLU A 62 -7.04 8.90 14.64
CA GLU A 62 -6.48 8.30 13.42
C GLU A 62 -5.67 7.02 13.71
N LEU A 63 -5.07 6.90 14.90
CA LEU A 63 -4.44 5.67 15.39
C LEU A 63 -5.44 4.58 15.79
N LYS A 64 -6.73 4.92 15.91
CA LYS A 64 -7.77 3.96 16.28
C LYS A 64 -8.30 3.30 15.01
N GLY A 65 -7.72 2.16 14.67
CA GLY A 65 -8.20 1.32 13.56
C GLY A 65 -9.68 1.00 13.69
N GLU A 66 -10.31 0.64 12.57
CA GLU A 66 -11.73 0.31 12.53
C GLU A 66 -12.07 -0.77 13.56
N LYS A 67 -13.22 -0.60 14.22
CA LYS A 67 -13.70 -1.53 15.22
C LYS A 67 -13.94 -2.87 14.53
N GLY A 68 -13.13 -3.88 14.87
CA GLY A 68 -13.27 -5.23 14.31
C GLY A 68 -14.70 -5.76 14.45
N ASP A 69 -15.11 -6.56 13.47
CA ASP A 69 -16.45 -7.14 13.41
C ASP A 69 -16.83 -7.84 14.71
N LYS A 70 -18.10 -7.67 15.10
CA LYS A 70 -18.63 -8.32 16.29
C LYS A 70 -18.61 -9.83 16.05
N GLY A 71 -17.85 -10.56 16.88
CA GLY A 71 -17.80 -12.01 16.82
C GLY A 71 -19.20 -12.63 16.82
N GLU A 72 -19.36 -13.72 16.07
CA GLU A 72 -20.63 -14.44 15.97
C GLU A 72 -21.14 -14.82 17.37
N GLN A 73 -22.44 -14.63 17.60
CA GLN A 73 -23.06 -14.99 18.86
C GLN A 73 -23.00 -16.52 19.02
N GLY A 74 -22.43 -16.98 20.15
CA GLY A 74 -22.34 -18.40 20.45
C GLY A 74 -23.71 -19.08 20.35
N ILE A 75 -23.72 -20.28 19.79
CA ILE A 75 -24.93 -21.13 19.71
C ILE A 75 -25.56 -21.30 21.10
N PRO A 76 -26.89 -21.12 21.24
CA PRO A 76 -27.57 -21.42 22.50
C PRO A 76 -27.28 -22.86 22.93
N GLY A 77 -26.97 -23.04 24.22
CA GLY A 77 -26.77 -24.37 24.79
C GLY A 77 -28.00 -25.25 24.60
N PRO A 78 -27.83 -26.58 24.48
CA PRO A 78 -28.95 -27.50 24.33
C PRO A 78 -29.90 -27.39 25.54
N LYS A 79 -31.20 -27.42 25.28
CA LYS A 79 -32.22 -27.48 26.33
C LYS A 79 -32.04 -28.79 27.11
N GLY A 80 -31.90 -28.69 28.43
CA GLY A 80 -31.77 -29.88 29.29
C GLY A 80 -32.96 -30.84 29.15
N GLU A 81 -32.73 -32.14 29.34
CA GLU A 81 -33.80 -33.13 29.25
C GLU A 81 -34.87 -32.92 30.36
N PRO A 82 -36.16 -33.14 30.06
CA PRO A 82 -37.20 -33.19 31.10
C PRO A 82 -36.95 -34.35 32.07
N PHE A 83 -37.18 -34.14 33.36
CA PHE A 83 -37.13 -35.20 34.36
C PHE A 83 -38.15 -36.30 34.05
N LYS A 84 -37.72 -37.55 34.20
CA LYS A 84 -38.55 -38.76 34.11
C LYS A 84 -38.83 -39.29 35.51
N TYR A 85 -39.91 -40.06 35.64
CA TYR A 85 -40.29 -40.65 36.94
C TYR A 85 -39.20 -41.58 37.52
N SER A 86 -38.32 -42.10 36.66
CA SER A 86 -37.13 -42.89 37.01
C SER A 86 -36.03 -42.10 37.71
N ASP A 87 -36.05 -40.77 37.61
CA ASP A 87 -34.99 -39.91 38.13
C ASP A 87 -35.17 -39.60 39.62
N PHE A 88 -36.32 -39.99 40.18
CA PHE A 88 -36.64 -39.84 41.60
C PHE A 88 -36.16 -41.04 42.41
N THR A 89 -35.62 -40.76 43.60
CA THR A 89 -35.30 -41.82 44.56
C THR A 89 -36.58 -42.41 45.16
N PRO A 90 -36.55 -43.66 45.68
CA PRO A 90 -37.68 -44.26 46.37
C PRO A 90 -38.22 -43.39 47.52
N GLU A 91 -37.36 -42.66 48.25
CA GLU A 91 -37.79 -41.72 49.28
C GLU A 91 -38.60 -40.54 48.71
N GLN A 92 -38.18 -39.96 47.59
CA GLN A 92 -38.87 -38.85 46.93
C GLN A 92 -40.24 -39.29 46.39
N LEU A 93 -40.32 -40.51 45.83
CA LEU A 93 -41.58 -41.10 45.40
C LEU A 93 -42.55 -41.37 46.56
N LYS A 94 -42.00 -41.71 47.73
CA LYS A 94 -42.78 -41.94 48.95
C LYS A 94 -43.33 -40.63 49.53
N ALA A 95 -42.57 -39.54 49.41
CA ALA A 95 -43.01 -38.19 49.82
C ALA A 95 -44.11 -37.62 48.91
N LEU A 96 -44.19 -38.06 47.64
CA LEU A 96 -45.26 -37.67 46.71
C LEU A 96 -46.59 -38.42 46.93
N LYS A 97 -46.60 -39.44 47.78
CA LYS A 97 -47.79 -40.25 48.05
C LYS A 97 -48.52 -39.67 49.26
N GLY A 98 -49.62 -38.94 49.00
CA GLY A 98 -50.51 -38.45 50.06
C GLY A 98 -51.03 -39.58 50.95
N SER A 99 -51.46 -39.22 52.17
CA SER A 99 -52.01 -40.18 53.13
C SER A 99 -53.17 -40.97 52.51
N LYS A 100 -53.10 -42.30 52.65
CA LYS A 100 -54.19 -43.20 52.30
C LYS A 100 -55.36 -42.87 53.24
N GLY A 101 -56.48 -42.40 52.68
CA GLY A 101 -57.71 -42.19 53.45
C GLY A 101 -58.19 -43.50 54.10
N ASP A 102 -58.84 -43.39 55.26
CA ASP A 102 -59.29 -44.50 56.07
C ASP A 102 -60.20 -45.48 55.30
N THR A 103 -60.09 -46.75 55.69
CA THR A 103 -60.74 -47.89 55.03
C THR A 103 -62.26 -47.83 55.23
N GLY A 104 -63.00 -47.54 54.17
CA GLY A 104 -64.43 -47.89 54.03
C GLY A 104 -64.57 -49.18 53.24
N GLU A 105 -65.61 -49.96 53.54
CA GLU A 105 -65.94 -51.22 52.85
C GLU A 105 -66.02 -51.05 51.32
N ASN A 106 -65.66 -52.14 50.63
CA ASN A 106 -65.41 -52.26 49.19
C ASN A 106 -66.37 -51.43 48.29
N GLY A 107 -65.85 -50.33 47.72
CA GLY A 107 -66.49 -49.54 46.66
C GLY A 107 -65.65 -49.57 45.37
N GLU A 108 -66.30 -49.37 44.22
CA GLU A 108 -65.66 -49.36 42.90
C GLU A 108 -64.39 -48.47 42.85
N PRO A 109 -63.38 -48.77 41.99
CA PRO A 109 -62.19 -47.95 41.88
C PRO A 109 -62.56 -46.48 41.73
N GLY A 110 -62.20 -45.66 42.73
CA GLY A 110 -62.47 -44.23 42.71
C GLY A 110 -61.85 -43.57 41.47
N PRO A 111 -62.46 -42.50 40.93
CA PRO A 111 -61.96 -41.83 39.75
C PRO A 111 -60.49 -41.45 39.94
N LYS A 112 -59.68 -41.66 38.90
CA LYS A 112 -58.27 -41.27 38.87
C LYS A 112 -58.17 -39.80 39.32
N GLY A 113 -57.51 -39.56 40.46
CA GLY A 113 -57.38 -38.21 41.01
C GLY A 113 -56.83 -37.23 39.98
N GLU A 114 -57.29 -35.98 40.03
CA GLU A 114 -56.84 -34.96 39.09
C GLU A 114 -55.31 -34.82 39.15
N PRO A 115 -54.62 -34.62 38.01
CA PRO A 115 -53.20 -34.27 38.01
C PRO A 115 -52.99 -32.99 38.83
N PHE A 116 -51.95 -32.98 39.68
CA PHE A 116 -51.56 -31.78 40.42
C PHE A 116 -51.38 -30.59 39.48
N LYS A 117 -51.97 -29.45 39.86
CA LYS A 117 -51.87 -28.17 39.16
C LYS A 117 -50.81 -27.30 39.83
N TYR A 118 -50.26 -26.36 39.09
CA TYR A 118 -49.22 -25.46 39.59
C TYR A 118 -49.68 -24.62 40.81
N THR A 119 -51.00 -24.45 40.96
CA THR A 119 -51.65 -23.79 42.10
C THR A 119 -51.65 -24.60 43.39
N ASP A 120 -51.36 -25.90 43.30
CA ASP A 120 -51.38 -26.81 44.45
C ASP A 120 -50.05 -26.77 45.23
N PHE A 121 -49.04 -26.06 44.70
CA PHE A 121 -47.76 -25.84 45.37
C PHE A 121 -47.83 -24.62 46.29
N THR A 122 -47.19 -24.72 47.46
CA THR A 122 -46.94 -23.54 48.31
C THR A 122 -45.89 -22.65 47.67
N GLU A 123 -45.89 -21.35 48.01
CA GLU A 123 -44.87 -20.41 47.51
C GLU A 123 -43.43 -20.89 47.81
N GLU A 124 -43.22 -21.59 48.93
CA GLU A 124 -41.94 -22.19 49.29
C GLU A 124 -41.55 -23.37 48.40
N GLN A 125 -42.51 -24.22 48.00
CA GLN A 125 -42.26 -25.30 47.04
C GLN A 125 -41.97 -24.76 45.64
N LEU A 126 -42.65 -23.68 45.25
CA LEU A 126 -42.39 -22.93 44.02
C LEU A 126 -41.00 -22.29 44.00
N ALA A 127 -40.55 -21.76 45.14
CA ALA A 127 -39.20 -21.22 45.30
C ALA A 127 -38.13 -22.31 45.21
N ALA A 128 -38.39 -23.50 45.78
CA ALA A 128 -37.48 -24.64 45.71
C ALA A 128 -37.36 -25.25 44.30
N LEU A 129 -38.36 -25.06 43.43
CA LEU A 129 -38.33 -25.49 42.02
C LEU A 129 -37.52 -24.55 41.13
N LYS A 130 -37.19 -23.35 41.60
CA LYS A 130 -36.41 -22.37 40.85
C LYS A 130 -34.92 -22.65 41.08
N GLY A 131 -34.35 -23.51 40.24
CA GLY A 131 -32.90 -23.78 40.27
C GLY A 131 -32.08 -22.48 40.23
N GLU A 132 -30.90 -22.51 40.83
CA GLU A 132 -29.99 -21.36 40.84
C GLU A 132 -29.76 -20.86 39.40
N ARG A 133 -29.80 -19.54 39.22
CA ARG A 133 -29.51 -18.92 37.92
C ARG A 133 -28.10 -19.35 37.51
N GLY A 134 -27.97 -20.09 36.42
CA GLY A 134 -26.67 -20.56 35.91
C GLY A 134 -25.66 -19.42 35.84
N GLU A 135 -24.42 -19.71 36.23
CA GLU A 135 -23.35 -18.72 36.26
C GLU A 135 -23.22 -18.01 34.91
N LYS A 136 -22.97 -16.71 34.96
CA LYS A 136 -22.74 -15.91 33.76
C LYS A 136 -21.54 -16.49 33.02
N GLY A 137 -21.77 -16.99 31.80
CA GLY A 137 -20.71 -17.57 30.98
C GLY A 137 -19.48 -16.67 30.89
N GLU A 138 -18.30 -17.28 30.91
CA GLU A 138 -17.02 -16.56 30.85
C GLU A 138 -16.98 -15.62 29.64
N THR A 139 -16.37 -14.44 29.83
CA THR A 139 -16.23 -13.48 28.74
C THR A 139 -15.31 -14.09 27.70
N GLY A 140 -15.79 -14.26 26.47
CA GLY A 140 -15.02 -14.88 25.39
C GLY A 140 -13.66 -14.22 25.20
N GLU A 141 -12.65 -15.03 24.86
CA GLU A 141 -11.28 -14.55 24.64
C GLU A 141 -11.26 -13.39 23.65
N ARG A 142 -10.40 -12.39 23.92
CA ARG A 142 -10.18 -11.26 23.01
C ARG A 142 -9.76 -11.81 21.65
N GLY A 143 -10.47 -11.41 20.59
CA GLY A 143 -10.11 -11.77 19.21
C GLY A 143 -8.64 -11.47 18.93
N ARG A 144 -7.99 -12.35 18.14
CA ARG A 144 -6.58 -12.17 17.77
C ARG A 144 -6.40 -10.80 17.11
N LYS A 145 -5.30 -10.11 17.46
CA LYS A 145 -4.91 -8.86 16.80
C LYS A 145 -4.84 -9.14 15.29
N GLY A 146 -5.50 -8.30 14.49
CA GLY A 146 -5.43 -8.41 13.03
C GLY A 146 -3.98 -8.32 12.53
N PRO A 147 -3.70 -8.77 11.30
CA PRO A 147 -2.38 -8.58 10.70
C PRO A 147 -1.99 -7.10 10.75
N GLN A 148 -0.71 -6.83 11.00
CA GLN A 148 -0.18 -5.47 10.92
C GLN A 148 -0.40 -4.95 9.50
N GLY A 149 -1.02 -3.77 9.36
CA GLY A 149 -1.22 -3.13 8.06
C GLY A 149 0.11 -2.81 7.38
N ASP A 150 0.12 -2.78 6.05
CA ASP A 150 1.32 -2.53 5.26
C ASP A 150 1.90 -1.15 5.60
N ASN A 151 3.06 -1.13 6.26
CA ASN A 151 3.80 0.10 6.58
C ASN A 151 4.52 0.66 5.34
N VAL A 152 3.81 0.81 4.21
CA VAL A 152 4.39 1.36 2.98
C VAL A 152 4.55 2.86 3.15
N ASN A 153 5.81 3.31 3.16
CA ASN A 153 6.12 4.73 3.14
C ASN A 153 5.84 5.29 1.74
N LEU A 154 4.72 6.01 1.59
CA LEU A 154 4.29 6.61 0.31
C LEU A 154 5.31 7.62 -0.25
N GLU A 155 6.05 8.33 0.61
CA GLU A 155 7.12 9.23 0.17
C GLU A 155 8.26 8.45 -0.49
N THR A 156 8.62 7.29 0.09
CA THR A 156 9.61 6.39 -0.51
C THR A 156 9.12 5.82 -1.84
N VAL A 157 7.86 5.42 -1.94
CA VAL A 157 7.27 4.92 -3.19
C VAL A 157 7.30 5.98 -4.29
N ALA A 158 6.95 7.23 -3.96
CA ALA A 158 7.06 8.35 -4.89
C ALA A 158 8.51 8.56 -5.36
N LYS A 159 9.48 8.54 -4.45
CA LYS A 159 10.91 8.67 -4.80
C LYS A 159 11.40 7.55 -5.72
N ILE A 160 10.94 6.31 -5.51
CA ILE A 160 11.25 5.17 -6.39
C ILE A 160 10.70 5.44 -7.79
N LYS A 161 9.44 5.87 -7.90
CA LYS A 161 8.83 6.21 -9.20
C LYS A 161 9.59 7.32 -9.92
N GLU A 162 9.88 8.42 -9.23
CA GLU A 162 10.61 9.55 -9.81
C GLU A 162 12.01 9.13 -10.30
N LEU A 163 12.72 8.32 -9.53
CA LEU A 163 14.01 7.78 -9.94
C LEU A 163 13.88 6.94 -11.21
N LEU A 164 12.91 6.03 -11.28
CA LEU A 164 12.73 5.17 -12.46
C LEU A 164 12.34 6.00 -13.71
N LEU A 165 11.50 7.03 -13.55
CA LEU A 165 11.17 7.97 -14.63
C LEU A 165 12.41 8.73 -15.14
N ASP A 166 13.30 9.17 -14.25
CA ASP A 166 14.55 9.87 -14.64
C ASP A 166 15.52 8.99 -15.43
N TRP A 167 15.42 7.66 -15.27
CA TRP A 167 16.19 6.66 -16.02
C TRP A 167 15.43 6.10 -17.24
N ASN A 168 14.43 6.85 -17.72
CA ASN A 168 13.61 6.52 -18.87
C ASN A 168 12.91 5.16 -18.80
N MET A 169 12.46 4.79 -17.61
CA MET A 169 11.48 3.74 -17.44
C MET A 169 10.10 4.38 -17.22
N LEU A 170 9.22 4.29 -18.21
CA LEU A 170 7.86 4.80 -18.07
C LEU A 170 7.09 3.94 -17.06
N LEU A 171 6.40 4.61 -16.14
CA LEU A 171 5.58 3.99 -15.10
C LEU A 171 4.18 4.59 -15.08
N HIS A 172 3.17 3.73 -15.10
CA HIS A 172 1.77 4.10 -15.02
C HIS A 172 1.26 4.09 -13.57
N SER A 173 1.56 3.05 -12.78
CA SER A 173 1.09 2.92 -11.40
C SER A 173 1.76 3.92 -10.43
N ASN A 174 1.04 4.24 -9.35
CA ASN A 174 1.55 4.97 -8.18
C ASN A 174 1.67 4.08 -6.93
N SER A 175 1.19 2.82 -6.98
CA SER A 175 1.35 1.86 -5.88
C SER A 175 2.69 1.13 -5.96
N LEU A 176 3.21 0.69 -4.81
CA LEU A 176 4.46 -0.08 -4.78
C LEU A 176 4.34 -1.37 -5.59
N GLU A 177 3.25 -2.11 -5.43
CA GLU A 177 3.02 -3.38 -6.13
C GLU A 177 2.93 -3.18 -7.64
N GLY A 178 2.26 -2.10 -8.08
CA GLY A 178 2.13 -1.79 -9.50
C GLY A 178 3.46 -1.34 -10.11
N ILE A 179 4.21 -0.49 -9.41
CA ILE A 179 5.57 -0.08 -9.83
C ILE A 179 6.48 -1.31 -9.94
N MET A 180 6.43 -2.22 -8.96
CA MET A 180 7.22 -3.45 -9.00
C MET A 180 6.80 -4.38 -10.15
N LEU A 181 5.50 -4.50 -10.42
CA LEU A 181 5.01 -5.31 -11.54
C LEU A 181 5.49 -4.74 -12.89
N GLU A 182 5.37 -3.42 -13.08
CA GLU A 182 5.81 -2.75 -14.30
C GLU A 182 7.34 -2.83 -14.46
N TYR A 183 8.10 -2.67 -13.38
CA TYR A 183 9.55 -2.88 -13.36
C TYR A 183 9.93 -4.28 -13.82
N ILE A 184 9.29 -5.32 -13.27
CA ILE A 184 9.58 -6.71 -13.64
C ILE A 184 9.22 -6.95 -15.11
N LYS A 185 8.07 -6.45 -15.59
CA LYS A 185 7.69 -6.55 -17.00
C LYS A 185 8.71 -5.89 -17.92
N ALA A 186 9.17 -4.70 -17.56
CA ALA A 186 10.19 -3.98 -18.32
C ALA A 186 11.52 -4.75 -18.37
N GLN A 187 11.95 -5.36 -17.26
CA GLN A 187 13.13 -6.22 -17.20
C GLN A 187 13.00 -7.44 -18.12
N VAL A 188 11.86 -8.13 -18.09
CA VAL A 188 11.57 -9.26 -18.99
C VAL A 188 11.59 -8.82 -20.46
N ALA A 189 11.13 -7.61 -20.74
CA ALA A 189 11.15 -7.00 -22.07
C ALA A 189 12.51 -6.39 -22.49
N GLY A 190 13.57 -6.58 -21.68
CA GLY A 190 14.92 -6.14 -22.02
C GLY A 190 15.13 -4.62 -21.90
N ILE A 191 14.56 -3.97 -20.88
CA ILE A 191 14.78 -2.55 -20.63
C ILE A 191 16.26 -2.24 -20.36
N ASN A 192 16.73 -1.13 -20.94
CA ASN A 192 17.99 -0.49 -20.62
C ASN A 192 17.73 0.85 -19.94
N PHE A 193 18.34 1.08 -18.79
CA PHE A 193 18.21 2.34 -18.07
C PHE A 193 19.11 3.40 -18.70
N ASN A 194 18.50 4.47 -19.22
CA ASN A 194 19.19 5.57 -19.87
C ASN A 194 18.62 6.89 -19.35
N ARG A 195 19.45 7.84 -18.94
CA ARG A 195 18.94 9.19 -18.70
C ARG A 195 18.66 9.88 -20.03
N ASP A 196 17.94 10.99 -20.01
CA ASP A 196 17.63 11.76 -21.22
C ASP A 196 18.87 12.10 -22.06
N ILE A 197 20.00 12.38 -21.42
CA ILE A 197 21.27 12.71 -22.09
C ILE A 197 21.92 11.49 -22.78
N ASP A 198 21.57 10.30 -22.31
CA ASP A 198 22.13 9.02 -22.76
C ASP A 198 21.19 8.35 -23.79
N LEU A 199 20.00 8.92 -24.04
CA LEU A 199 19.10 8.44 -25.10
C LEU A 199 19.73 8.68 -26.48
N THR A 200 19.75 7.63 -27.29
CA THR A 200 20.17 7.70 -28.70
C THR A 200 18.98 7.89 -29.61
N GLU A 201 19.23 8.45 -30.79
CA GLU A 201 18.21 8.62 -31.81
C GLU A 201 17.57 7.27 -32.20
N PRO A 202 16.23 7.16 -32.26
CA PRO A 202 15.54 5.94 -32.66
C PRO A 202 15.80 5.60 -34.12
N SER A 203 15.88 4.29 -34.40
CA SER A 203 15.94 3.79 -35.78
C SER A 203 14.54 3.41 -36.25
N VAL A 204 14.22 3.76 -37.50
CA VAL A 204 12.97 3.37 -38.12
C VAL A 204 13.28 2.86 -39.53
N GLN A 205 12.76 1.68 -39.85
CA GLN A 205 12.98 1.01 -41.12
C GLN A 205 11.64 0.58 -41.70
N ILE A 206 11.56 0.52 -43.03
CA ILE A 206 10.42 -0.04 -43.74
C ILE A 206 10.92 -1.18 -44.61
N HIS A 207 10.34 -2.36 -44.42
CA HIS A 207 10.55 -3.51 -45.29
C HIS A 207 9.24 -4.28 -45.44
N ASP A 208 8.90 -4.67 -46.67
CA ASP A 208 7.73 -5.50 -46.98
C ASP A 208 6.39 -4.96 -46.41
N GLY A 209 6.22 -3.64 -46.39
CA GLY A 209 5.01 -3.00 -45.84
C GLY A 209 4.90 -3.06 -44.31
N ILE A 210 5.99 -3.37 -43.63
CA ILE A 210 6.12 -3.34 -42.17
C ILE A 210 6.99 -2.15 -41.80
N LEU A 211 6.51 -1.40 -40.81
CA LEU A 211 7.24 -0.35 -40.12
C LEU A 211 7.92 -0.96 -38.89
N GLU A 212 9.23 -1.12 -38.96
CA GLU A 212 10.05 -1.57 -37.83
C GLU A 212 10.61 -0.36 -37.08
N ILE A 213 10.34 -0.29 -35.79
CA ILE A 213 10.80 0.80 -34.92
C ILE A 213 11.71 0.21 -33.85
N TYR A 214 12.93 0.73 -33.75
CA TYR A 214 13.86 0.47 -32.67
C TYR A 214 13.96 1.68 -31.75
N TYR A 215 13.58 1.49 -30.49
CA TYR A 215 13.65 2.52 -29.45
C TYR A 215 13.79 1.88 -28.07
N VAL A 216 13.82 2.68 -27.01
CA VAL A 216 13.96 2.16 -25.64
C VAL A 216 12.63 1.55 -25.17
N THR A 217 12.68 0.34 -24.64
CA THR A 217 11.54 -0.37 -24.02
C THR A 217 10.81 0.53 -23.03
N THR A 218 9.49 0.40 -22.93
CA THR A 218 8.53 1.22 -22.17
C THR A 218 8.30 2.63 -22.70
N LEU A 219 9.22 3.19 -23.51
CA LEU A 219 9.08 4.57 -23.90
C LEU A 219 7.94 4.79 -24.91
N PRO A 220 7.26 5.94 -24.82
CA PRO A 220 6.15 6.27 -25.69
C PRO A 220 6.60 6.73 -27.07
N PHE A 221 5.79 6.44 -28.08
CA PHE A 221 5.89 6.98 -29.42
C PHE A 221 4.49 7.27 -29.99
N GLN A 222 4.41 8.15 -30.96
CA GLN A 222 3.15 8.52 -31.62
C GLN A 222 3.38 8.53 -33.12
N ILE A 223 2.52 7.83 -33.87
CA ILE A 223 2.54 7.82 -35.33
C ILE A 223 1.46 8.80 -35.83
N ASN A 224 1.88 9.76 -36.66
CA ASN A 224 1.08 10.87 -37.15
C ASN A 224 0.36 11.58 -35.99
N ASP A 225 -0.94 11.80 -36.14
CA ASP A 225 -1.81 12.35 -35.10
C ASP A 225 -2.63 11.24 -34.39
N GLY A 226 -2.15 9.99 -34.45
CA GLY A 226 -2.76 8.84 -33.78
C GLY A 226 -2.57 8.85 -32.26
N GLU A 227 -3.01 7.79 -31.58
CA GLU A 227 -2.81 7.65 -30.15
C GLU A 227 -1.32 7.40 -29.81
N VAL A 228 -0.93 7.81 -28.60
CA VAL A 228 0.39 7.46 -28.05
C VAL A 228 0.40 5.97 -27.75
N GLN A 229 1.39 5.29 -28.31
CA GLN A 229 1.69 3.88 -28.09
C GLN A 229 2.98 3.75 -27.27
N PHE A 230 3.26 2.55 -26.78
CA PHE A 230 4.40 2.29 -25.90
C PHE A 230 5.24 1.13 -26.44
N MET A 231 6.55 1.24 -26.30
CA MET A 231 7.47 0.16 -26.68
C MET A 231 7.32 -1.03 -25.74
N GLU A 232 6.78 -2.15 -26.20
CA GLU A 232 6.69 -3.39 -25.41
C GLU A 232 8.01 -4.17 -25.37
N SER A 233 8.94 -3.86 -26.28
CA SER A 233 10.31 -4.37 -26.32
C SER A 233 11.21 -3.33 -27.01
N GLN A 234 12.49 -3.62 -27.23
CA GLN A 234 13.38 -2.69 -27.95
C GLN A 234 13.00 -2.52 -29.44
N VAL A 235 12.33 -3.52 -30.01
CA VAL A 235 11.87 -3.52 -31.40
C VAL A 235 10.36 -3.74 -31.42
N ILE A 236 9.65 -2.96 -32.23
CA ILE A 236 8.26 -3.24 -32.57
C ILE A 236 8.07 -3.25 -34.07
N ASN A 237 7.18 -4.13 -34.53
CA ASN A 237 6.82 -4.29 -35.92
C ASN A 237 5.35 -3.96 -36.08
N LEU A 238 5.07 -2.92 -36.86
CA LEU A 238 3.72 -2.43 -37.11
C LEU A 238 3.40 -2.52 -38.60
N PRO A 239 2.15 -2.83 -38.99
CA PRO A 239 1.72 -2.64 -40.36
C PRO A 239 1.96 -1.19 -40.79
N LEU A 240 2.48 -0.97 -42.00
CA LEU A 240 2.67 0.37 -42.52
C LEU A 240 1.32 1.11 -42.52
N PRO A 241 1.24 2.31 -41.90
CA PRO A 241 0.00 3.08 -41.90
C PRO A 241 -0.47 3.37 -43.31
N SER A 242 -1.76 3.16 -43.58
CA SER A 242 -2.37 3.54 -44.85
C SER A 242 -2.58 5.06 -44.89
N THR A 243 -1.55 5.80 -45.29
CA THR A 243 -1.56 7.27 -45.43
C THR A 243 -1.19 7.69 -46.84
N THR A 244 -1.76 8.80 -47.31
CA THR A 244 -1.42 9.45 -48.59
C THR A 244 -0.31 10.48 -48.46
N GLY A 245 0.13 10.80 -47.24
CA GLY A 245 1.20 11.74 -46.93
C GLY A 245 2.32 11.10 -46.09
N PRO A 246 3.40 11.86 -45.80
CA PRO A 246 4.55 11.35 -45.07
C PRO A 246 4.14 10.85 -43.68
N ILE A 247 4.75 9.75 -43.25
CA ILE A 247 4.58 9.20 -41.92
C ILE A 247 5.48 9.97 -40.96
N THR A 248 4.89 10.65 -39.98
CA THR A 248 5.62 11.32 -38.90
C THR A 248 5.59 10.45 -37.66
N ILE A 249 6.72 10.21 -37.02
CA ILE A 249 6.80 9.45 -35.77
C ILE A 249 7.50 10.30 -34.72
N LYS A 250 6.78 10.60 -33.64
CA LYS A 250 7.27 11.34 -32.48
C LYS A 250 7.65 10.37 -31.39
N PHE A 251 8.82 10.56 -30.79
CA PHE A 251 9.34 9.72 -29.72
C PHE A 251 9.54 10.56 -28.46
N TYR A 252 9.03 10.09 -27.33
CA TYR A 252 9.10 10.82 -26.08
C TYR A 252 9.92 10.05 -25.04
N ASN A 253 10.37 10.77 -24.03
CA ASN A 253 10.99 10.18 -22.84
C ASN A 253 9.90 9.68 -21.86
N ALA A 254 10.29 9.10 -20.73
CA ALA A 254 9.34 8.57 -19.74
C ALA A 254 8.47 9.66 -19.08
N ARG A 255 8.83 10.94 -19.21
CA ARG A 255 8.07 12.09 -18.72
C ARG A 255 7.26 12.79 -19.83
N MET A 256 7.02 12.10 -20.95
CA MET A 256 6.24 12.61 -22.09
C MET A 256 6.84 13.87 -22.76
N LYS A 257 8.14 14.12 -22.56
CA LYS A 257 8.86 15.17 -23.29
C LYS A 257 9.25 14.64 -24.66
N LEU A 258 8.91 15.38 -25.72
CA LEU A 258 9.31 15.05 -27.09
C LEU A 258 10.84 15.09 -27.21
N MET A 259 11.43 13.97 -27.63
CA MET A 259 12.88 13.82 -27.78
C MET A 259 13.29 13.80 -29.24
N TYR A 260 12.57 13.05 -30.08
CA TYR A 260 12.88 12.89 -31.50
C TYR A 260 11.63 12.95 -32.36
N THR A 261 11.79 13.41 -33.59
CA THR A 261 10.78 13.29 -34.65
C THR A 261 11.43 12.69 -35.88
N LYS A 262 10.86 11.61 -36.41
CA LYS A 262 11.23 11.02 -37.69
C LYS A 262 10.11 11.29 -38.69
N VAL A 263 10.49 11.60 -39.92
CA VAL A 263 9.55 11.76 -41.04
C VAL A 263 9.99 10.79 -42.12
N ILE A 264 9.05 9.99 -42.62
CA ILE A 264 9.28 8.99 -43.65
C ILE A 264 8.38 9.29 -44.82
N GLU A 265 8.99 9.56 -45.96
CA GLU A 265 8.26 9.70 -47.22
C GLU A 265 7.78 8.32 -47.67
N VAL A 266 6.48 8.18 -47.89
CA VAL A 266 5.90 6.96 -48.45
C VAL A 266 5.98 7.09 -49.97
N LEU A 267 6.87 6.33 -50.61
CA LEU A 267 7.05 6.28 -52.07
C LEU A 267 5.98 5.42 -52.75
#